data_AF-A0A531KH70-F1
#
_entry.id   AF-A0A531KH70-F1
#
_cell.length_a   1.000
_cell.length_b   1.000
_cell.length_c   1.000
_cell.angle_alpha   90.00
_cell.angle_beta   90.00
_cell.angle_gamma   90.00
#
_symmetry.space_group_name_H-M   'P 1'
#
loop_
_entity.id
_entity.type
_entity.pdbx_description
1 polymer ?
#
loop_
_entity_poly.entity_id
_entity_poly.type
_entity_poly.pdbx_seq_one_letter_code
_entity_poly.pdbx_strand_id
1 'polypeptide(L)' 'MRAKDVMTARVVTVSPDHSVRHAARIMLDHRISGMPVVDDGGRVVGIVSEG' A
#
# COMPACT_ATOMS: atom_id res chain seq x y z
N MET A 1 19.18 8.73 -14.03
CA MET A 1 17.81 8.41 -13.59
C MET A 1 17.90 7.76 -12.21
N ARG A 2 17.21 8.32 -11.23
CA ARG A 2 17.08 7.85 -9.84
C ARG A 2 15.63 7.39 -9.62
N ALA A 3 15.36 6.56 -8.61
CA ALA A 3 14.01 6.06 -8.35
C ALA A 3 12.96 7.19 -8.23
N LYS A 4 13.32 8.30 -7.57
CA LYS A 4 12.46 9.48 -7.44
C LYS A 4 12.08 10.14 -8.76
N ASP A 5 12.81 9.87 -9.85
CA ASP A 5 12.54 10.44 -11.16
C ASP A 5 11.39 9.70 -11.88
N VAL A 6 10.98 8.52 -11.41
CA VAL A 6 9.97 7.66 -12.06
C VAL A 6 8.90 7.08 -11.13
N MET A 7 9.12 7.10 -9.81
CA MET A 7 8.18 6.51 -8.85
C MET A 7 6.89 7.33 -8.69
N THR A 8 5.79 6.65 -8.39
CA THR A 8 4.58 7.30 -7.87
C THR A 8 4.83 7.73 -6.43
N ALA A 9 4.91 9.03 -6.17
CA ALA A 9 5.25 9.55 -4.84
C ALA A 9 4.09 9.49 -3.83
N ARG A 10 2.83 9.52 -4.30
CA ARG A 10 1.62 9.42 -3.46
C ARG A 10 1.00 8.06 -3.68
N VAL A 11 1.26 7.14 -2.75
CA VAL A 11 0.73 5.77 -2.77
C VAL A 11 -0.36 5.62 -1.73
N VAL A 12 -1.31 4.73 -2.01
CA VAL A 12 -2.30 4.28 -1.03
C VAL A 12 -1.60 3.28 -0.09
N THR A 13 -1.86 3.38 1.21
CA THR A 13 -1.26 2.53 2.25
C THR A 13 -2.36 1.91 3.10
N VAL A 14 -2.02 0.88 3.88
CA VAL A 14 -2.91 0.28 4.88
C VAL A 14 -2.16 0.09 6.21
N SER A 15 -2.86 0.16 7.34
CA SER A 15 -2.29 -0.17 8.66
C SER A 15 -2.15 -1.68 8.84
N PRO A 16 -1.13 -2.17 9.58
CA PRO A 16 -1.03 -3.59 9.96
C PRO A 16 -2.23 -4.10 10.79
N ASP A 17 -2.99 -3.20 11.42
CA ASP A 17 -4.18 -3.55 12.22
C ASP A 17 -5.46 -3.68 11.39
N HIS A 18 -5.43 -3.28 10.11
CA HIS A 18 -6.58 -3.41 9.23
C HIS A 18 -6.77 -4.87 8.77
N SER A 19 -8.03 -5.30 8.73
CA SER A 19 -8.36 -6.63 8.19
C SER A 19 -8.01 -6.76 6.71
N VAL A 20 -7.72 -7.98 6.27
CA VAL A 20 -7.49 -8.33 4.85
C VAL A 20 -8.66 -7.89 3.97
N ARG A 21 -9.91 -8.03 4.46
CA ARG A 21 -11.12 -7.58 3.73
C ARG A 21 -11.09 -6.07 3.46
N HIS A 22 -10.64 -5.29 4.43
CA HIS A 22 -10.50 -3.84 4.27
C HIS A 22 -9.42 -3.50 3.24
N ALA A 23 -8.25 -4.12 3.33
CA ALA A 23 -7.17 -3.94 2.35
C ALA A 23 -7.62 -4.31 0.93
N ALA A 24 -8.31 -5.44 0.76
CA ALA A 24 -8.86 -5.87 -0.53
C ALA A 24 -9.87 -4.88 -1.10
N ARG A 25 -10.73 -4.30 -0.24
CA ARG A 25 -11.69 -3.28 -0.67
C ARG A 25 -10.98 -2.03 -1.20
N ILE A 26 -9.95 -1.56 -0.49
CA ILE A 26 -9.14 -0.42 -0.94
C ILE A 26 -8.45 -0.74 -2.28
N MET A 27 -7.85 -1.93 -2.43
CA MET A 27 -7.20 -2.34 -3.68
C MET A 27 -8.18 -2.29 -4.87
N LEU A 28 -9.40 -2.80 -4.69
CA LEU A 28 -10.45 -2.77 -5.71
C LEU A 28 -10.92 -1.34 -6.03
N ASP A 29 -11.21 -0.53 -5.00
CA ASP A 29 -11.71 0.84 -5.17
C ASP A 29 -10.67 1.74 -5.86
N HIS A 30 -9.38 1.53 -5.59
CA HIS A 30 -8.28 2.25 -6.21
C HIS A 30 -7.74 1.62 -7.49
N ARG A 31 -8.23 0.43 -7.88
CA ARG A 31 -7.76 -0.36 -9.04
C ARG A 31 -6.25 -0.60 -9.03
N ILE A 32 -5.72 -1.02 -7.88
CA ILE A 32 -4.30 -1.36 -7.70
C ILE A 32 -4.15 -2.81 -7.26
N SER A 33 -3.11 -3.48 -7.75
CA SER A 33 -2.82 -4.88 -7.43
C SER A 33 -1.95 -5.06 -6.18
N GLY A 34 -1.57 -3.97 -5.50
CA GLY A 34 -0.83 -4.06 -4.27
C GLY A 34 -0.56 -2.71 -3.62
N MET A 35 -0.27 -2.75 -2.33
CA MET A 35 0.02 -1.56 -1.53
C MET A 35 0.94 -1.89 -0.34
N PRO A 36 1.78 -0.93 0.09
CA PRO A 36 2.56 -1.07 1.32
C PRO A 36 1.67 -1.04 2.57
N VAL A 37 2.08 -1.83 3.56
CA VAL A 37 1.55 -1.79 4.94
C VAL A 37 2.45 -0.88 5.76
N VAL A 38 1.87 0.12 6.43
CA VAL A 38 2.59 1.20 7.13
C VAL A 38 2.12 1.29 8.59
N ASP A 39 3.05 1.34 9.53
CA ASP A 39 2.75 1.54 10.96
C ASP A 39 2.41 3.01 11.29
N ASP A 40 1.97 3.27 12.53
CA ASP A 40 1.62 4.62 12.98
C ASP A 40 2.80 5.61 12.97
N GLY A 41 4.03 5.11 12.95
CA GLY A 41 5.26 5.90 12.81
C GLY A 41 5.62 6.23 11.36
N GLY A 42 4.79 5.83 10.39
CA GLY A 42 5.02 6.04 8.96
C GLY A 42 6.06 5.08 8.36
N ARG A 43 6.42 4.00 9.06
CA ARG A 43 7.40 3.02 8.58
C ARG A 43 6.71 1.90 7.81
N VAL A 44 7.28 1.50 6.69
CA VAL A 44 6.80 0.34 5.92
C VAL A 44 7.16 -0.93 6.69
N VAL A 45 6.14 -1.72 7.03
CA VAL A 45 6.27 -2.98 7.77
C VAL A 45 5.94 -4.22 6.91
N GLY A 46 5.41 -4.01 5.70
CA GLY A 46 5.11 -5.10 4.78
C GLY A 46 4.51 -4.62 3.46
N ILE A 47 4.11 -5.58 2.63
CA ILE A 47 3.42 -5.37 1.35
C ILE A 47 2.26 -6.37 1.28
N VAL A 48 1.11 -5.90 0.81
CA VAL A 48 -0.01 -6.75 0.39
C VAL A 48 -0.14 -6.64 -1.12
N SER A 49 -0.36 -7.78 -1.79
CA SER A 49 -0.66 -7.84 -3.21
C SER A 49 -1.89 -8.70 -3.48
N GLU A 50 -2.54 -8.45 -4.61
CA GLU A 50 -3.40 -9.40 -5.28
C GLU A 50 -2.53 -10.58 -5.74
N GLY A 51 -3.01 -11.81 -5.50
CA GLY A 51 -2.32 -13.05 -5.86
C GLY A 51 -2.55 -13.42 -7.31
#